data_AF-A0A8K0VAQ7-F1
#
_entry.id   AF-A0A8K0VAQ7-F1
#
_cell.length_a   1.000
_cell.length_b   1.000
_cell.length_c   1.000
_cell.angle_alpha   90.00
_cell.angle_beta   90.00
_cell.angle_gamma   90.00
#
_symmetry.space_group_name_H-M   'P 1'
#
loop_
_entity.id
_entity.type
_entity.pdbx_description
1 polymer ?
#
loop_
_entity_poly.entity_id
_entity_poly.type
_entity_poly.pdbx_seq_one_letter_code
_entity_poly.pdbx_strand_id
1 'polypeptide(L)'
;MTQQDEAPDPGARIHRAAHDPEFPARREAALAAIRAGVAQVALAQGFAERPQSWSLDGPAGRVSVHVFPNRFGFEAEIRLGFLPADGSDPSGPFAAQGHLTLDAFGGPVALIYLDVLDDPACLEAALQVLADHALPWLAGYCRTAH
;
A
#
# COMPACT_ATOMS: atom_id res chain seq x y z
N MET A 1 -20.19 -5.77 -27.73
CA MET A 1 -20.48 -4.86 -26.59
C MET A 1 -19.87 -5.50 -25.36
N THR A 2 -18.66 -5.11 -25.00
CA THR A 2 -18.06 -5.45 -23.71
C THR A 2 -18.72 -4.56 -22.67
N GLN A 3 -19.51 -5.15 -21.77
CA GLN A 3 -19.88 -4.50 -20.51
C GLN A 3 -18.56 -4.10 -19.84
N GLN A 4 -18.29 -2.79 -19.80
CA GLN A 4 -17.37 -2.25 -18.83
C GLN A 4 -18.11 -2.41 -17.50
N ASP A 5 -17.66 -3.34 -16.66
CA ASP A 5 -17.99 -3.32 -15.23
C ASP A 5 -17.56 -1.95 -14.71
N GLU A 6 -18.53 -1.05 -14.61
CA GLU A 6 -18.34 0.29 -14.10
C GLU A 6 -18.01 0.10 -12.63
N ALA A 7 -16.71 0.21 -12.30
CA ALA A 7 -16.28 0.22 -10.90
C ALA A 7 -17.17 1.22 -10.15
N PRO A 8 -17.72 0.86 -8.97
CA PRO A 8 -18.70 1.70 -8.29
C PRO A 8 -18.22 3.15 -8.18
N ASP A 9 -19.13 4.12 -8.30
CA ASP A 9 -18.80 5.54 -8.16
C ASP A 9 -18.19 5.83 -6.76
N PRO A 10 -17.02 6.50 -6.66
CA PRO A 10 -16.46 6.96 -5.39
C PRO A 10 -17.47 7.74 -4.53
N GLY A 11 -18.34 8.55 -5.15
CA GLY A 11 -19.39 9.29 -4.45
C GLY A 11 -20.39 8.38 -3.75
N ALA A 12 -20.83 7.31 -4.42
CA ALA A 12 -21.75 6.32 -3.86
C ALA A 12 -21.13 5.59 -2.65
N ARG A 13 -19.83 5.30 -2.67
CA ARG A 13 -19.12 4.66 -1.55
C ARG A 13 -19.03 5.57 -0.34
N ILE A 14 -18.67 6.84 -0.55
CA ILE A 14 -18.60 7.83 0.54
C ILE A 14 -20.00 8.05 1.15
N HIS A 15 -21.03 8.14 0.31
CA HIS A 15 -22.40 8.28 0.79
C HIS A 15 -22.82 7.07 1.64
N ARG A 16 -22.54 5.84 1.20
CA ARG A 16 -22.81 4.63 1.97
C ARG A 16 -22.09 4.65 3.32
N ALA A 17 -20.79 4.98 3.31
CA ALA A 17 -19.97 5.04 4.52
C ALA A 17 -20.46 6.14 5.51
N ALA A 18 -20.89 7.30 5.00
CA ALA A 18 -21.39 8.39 5.82
C ALA A 18 -22.72 8.08 6.52
N HIS A 19 -23.51 7.14 5.97
CA HIS A 19 -24.80 6.74 6.51
C HIS A 19 -24.78 5.36 7.20
N ASP A 20 -23.63 4.69 7.23
CA ASP A 20 -23.44 3.41 7.92
C ASP A 20 -22.93 3.66 9.36
N PRO A 21 -23.76 3.44 10.40
CA PRO A 21 -23.36 3.64 11.79
C PRO A 21 -22.24 2.68 12.22
N GLU A 22 -22.08 1.54 11.55
CA GLU A 22 -21.03 0.57 11.81
C GLU A 22 -19.73 0.92 11.08
N PHE A 23 -19.74 1.95 10.22
CA PHE A 23 -18.58 2.32 9.40
C PHE A 23 -17.29 2.52 10.21
N PRO A 24 -17.28 3.16 11.39
CA PRO A 24 -16.05 3.25 12.18
C PRO A 24 -15.45 1.90 12.54
N ALA A 25 -16.27 0.92 12.96
CA ALA A 25 -15.79 -0.42 13.29
C ALA A 25 -15.32 -1.18 12.04
N ARG A 26 -16.08 -1.05 10.93
CA ARG A 26 -15.71 -1.63 9.63
C ARG A 26 -14.40 -1.05 9.11
N ARG A 27 -14.19 0.26 9.20
CA ARG A 27 -12.93 0.92 8.85
C ARG A 27 -11.74 0.31 9.60
N GLU A 28 -11.85 0.18 10.93
CA GLU A 28 -10.77 -0.40 11.72
C GLU A 28 -10.52 -1.88 11.35
N ALA A 29 -11.58 -2.65 11.09
CA ALA A 29 -11.45 -4.04 10.63
C ALA A 29 -10.75 -4.14 9.27
N ALA A 30 -11.12 -3.29 8.31
CA ALA A 30 -10.49 -3.22 7.00
C ALA A 30 -9.02 -2.83 7.10
N LEU A 31 -8.71 -1.79 7.89
CA LEU A 31 -7.33 -1.34 8.09
C LEU A 31 -6.48 -2.41 8.77
N ALA A 32 -7.04 -3.15 9.73
CA ALA A 32 -6.37 -4.28 10.35
C ALA A 32 -6.08 -5.40 9.34
N ALA A 33 -7.03 -5.74 8.48
CA ALA A 33 -6.85 -6.73 7.42
C ALA A 33 -5.76 -6.32 6.43
N ILE A 34 -5.77 -5.06 5.96
CA ILE A 34 -4.75 -4.52 5.06
C ILE A 34 -3.37 -4.58 5.73
N ARG A 35 -3.25 -4.11 6.97
CA ARG A 35 -1.97 -4.13 7.71
C ARG A 35 -1.46 -5.55 7.91
N ALA A 36 -2.33 -6.50 8.27
CA ALA A 36 -1.94 -7.90 8.45
C ALA A 36 -1.46 -8.53 7.14
N GLY A 37 -2.16 -8.29 6.03
CA GLY A 37 -1.77 -8.79 4.72
C GLY A 37 -0.42 -8.22 4.25
N VAL A 38 -0.25 -6.90 4.37
CA VAL A 38 1.04 -6.24 4.06
C VAL A 38 2.15 -6.77 4.95
N ALA A 39 1.89 -6.96 6.25
CA ALA A 39 2.87 -7.53 7.18
C ALA A 39 3.33 -8.92 6.72
N GLN A 40 2.39 -9.80 6.41
CA GLN A 40 2.69 -11.16 5.98
C GLN A 40 3.57 -11.18 4.73
N VAL A 41 3.22 -10.38 3.72
CA VAL A 41 3.98 -10.26 2.47
C VAL A 41 5.37 -9.67 2.72
N ALA A 42 5.46 -8.60 3.52
CA ALA A 42 6.72 -7.94 3.82
C ALA A 42 7.68 -8.83 4.62
N LEU A 43 7.17 -9.52 5.65
CA LEU A 43 7.95 -10.46 6.46
C LEU A 43 8.45 -11.64 5.62
N ALA A 44 7.62 -12.17 4.72
CA ALA A 44 8.04 -13.24 3.79
C ALA A 44 9.18 -12.81 2.85
N GLN A 45 9.27 -11.52 2.53
CA GLN A 45 10.33 -10.91 1.71
C GLN A 45 11.54 -10.44 2.54
N GLY A 46 11.55 -10.68 3.86
CA GLY A 46 12.66 -10.35 4.76
C GLY A 46 12.68 -8.90 5.25
N PHE A 47 11.59 -8.14 5.09
CA PHE A 47 11.45 -6.84 5.72
C PHE A 47 11.20 -7.02 7.22
N ALA A 48 11.84 -6.21 8.06
CA ALA A 48 11.63 -6.21 9.49
C ALA A 48 10.46 -5.28 9.86
N GLU A 49 9.63 -5.72 10.80
CA GLU A 49 8.56 -4.90 11.37
C GLU A 49 9.13 -3.72 12.17
N ARG A 50 8.50 -2.56 11.98
CA ARG A 50 8.78 -1.28 12.65
C ARG A 50 7.45 -0.70 13.14
N PRO A 51 7.47 0.32 14.01
CA PRO A 51 6.24 1.06 14.33
C PRO A 51 5.56 1.55 13.05
N GLN A 52 4.38 0.99 12.79
CA GLN A 52 3.50 1.35 11.66
C GLN A 52 4.01 1.04 10.25
N SER A 53 5.15 0.35 10.08
CA SER A 53 5.77 0.09 8.78
C SER A 53 6.63 -1.17 8.78
N TRP A 54 7.13 -1.57 7.61
CA TRP A 54 8.11 -2.65 7.47
C TRP A 54 9.28 -2.15 6.64
N SER A 55 10.51 -2.41 7.07
CA SER A 55 11.70 -1.86 6.42
C SER A 55 12.77 -2.91 6.16
N LEU A 56 13.56 -2.69 5.12
CA LEU A 56 14.74 -3.47 4.79
C LEU A 56 15.92 -2.51 4.62
N ASP A 57 17.01 -2.78 5.32
CA ASP A 57 18.27 -2.05 5.22
C ASP A 57 19.21 -2.74 4.21
N GLY A 58 19.99 -1.94 3.49
CA GLY A 58 20.95 -2.42 2.49
C GLY A 58 22.03 -1.38 2.19
N PRO A 59 23.01 -1.70 1.32
CA PRO A 59 24.13 -0.81 1.02
C PRO A 59 23.72 0.56 0.47
N ALA A 60 22.61 0.62 -0.28
CA ALA A 60 22.13 1.87 -0.86
C ALA A 60 21.37 2.74 0.15
N GLY A 61 20.86 2.14 1.24
CA GLY A 61 20.05 2.84 2.23
C GLY A 61 19.00 1.94 2.87
N ARG A 62 17.89 2.54 3.26
CA ARG A 62 16.73 1.84 3.81
C ARG A 62 15.56 1.99 2.87
N VAL A 63 14.92 0.87 2.55
CA VAL A 63 13.60 0.88 1.92
C VAL A 63 12.52 0.51 2.93
N SER A 64 11.30 0.97 2.69
CA SER A 64 10.18 0.71 3.59
C SER A 64 8.85 0.61 2.86
N VAL A 65 7.90 -0.12 3.45
CA VAL A 65 6.50 -0.16 3.05
C VAL A 65 5.61 0.29 4.19
N HIS A 66 4.63 1.12 3.87
CA HIS A 66 3.71 1.77 4.81
C HIS A 66 2.28 1.56 4.35
N VAL A 67 1.38 1.30 5.29
CA VAL A 67 -0.07 1.44 5.06
C VAL A 67 -0.46 2.83 5.54
N PHE A 68 -0.86 3.69 4.62
CA PHE A 68 -1.16 5.10 4.87
C PHE A 68 -2.67 5.36 4.71
N PRO A 69 -3.44 5.42 5.80
CA PRO A 69 -4.83 5.84 5.76
C PRO A 69 -4.97 7.24 5.17
N ASN A 70 -5.94 7.45 4.27
CA ASN A 70 -6.20 8.79 3.78
C ASN A 70 -6.82 9.68 4.89
N ARG A 71 -6.72 11.00 4.72
CA ARG A 71 -7.25 11.97 5.71
C ARG A 71 -8.78 11.96 5.84
N PHE A 72 -9.48 11.40 4.85
CA PHE A 72 -10.94 11.38 4.82
C PHE A 72 -11.52 10.13 5.48
N GLY A 73 -10.68 9.13 5.80
CA GLY A 73 -11.07 7.93 6.54
C GLY A 73 -11.81 6.86 5.74
N PHE A 74 -11.70 6.86 4.41
CA PHE A 74 -12.44 5.92 3.54
C PHE A 74 -11.56 4.90 2.81
N GLU A 75 -10.26 5.17 2.70
CA GLU A 75 -9.31 4.31 1.99
C GLU A 75 -7.92 4.39 2.62
N ALA A 76 -7.05 3.46 2.23
CA ALA A 76 -5.63 3.49 2.53
C ALA A 76 -4.79 3.28 1.27
N GLU A 77 -3.61 3.89 1.25
CA GLU A 77 -2.59 3.67 0.23
C GLU A 77 -1.50 2.74 0.77
N ILE A 78 -0.91 1.91 -0.09
CA ILE A 78 0.34 1.20 0.19
C ILE A 78 1.47 2.02 -0.41
N ARG A 79 2.32 2.61 0.44
CA ARG A 79 3.43 3.48 0.04
C ARG A 79 4.77 2.81 0.25
N LEU A 80 5.63 2.91 -0.75
CA LEU A 80 6.97 2.36 -0.80
C LEU A 80 7.95 3.52 -0.70
N GLY A 81 8.75 3.59 0.35
CA GLY A 81 9.70 4.67 0.59
C GLY A 81 11.15 4.21 0.45
N PHE A 82 12.03 5.16 0.16
CA PHE A 82 13.47 4.97 0.15
C PHE A 82 14.18 6.12 0.87
N LEU A 83 15.15 5.77 1.71
CA LEU A 83 16.03 6.69 2.42
C LEU A 83 17.49 6.33 2.10
N PRO A 84 18.24 7.17 1.37
CA PRO A 84 19.64 6.92 1.04
C PRO A 84 20.55 6.72 2.27
N ALA A 85 21.55 5.84 2.15
CA ALA A 85 22.50 5.54 3.24
C ALA A 85 23.39 6.73 3.61
N ASP A 86 23.69 7.58 2.64
CA ASP A 86 24.53 8.78 2.81
C ASP A 86 23.74 9.97 3.39
N GLY A 87 22.44 9.81 3.62
CA GLY A 87 21.55 10.86 4.12
C GLY A 87 21.21 11.94 3.08
N SER A 88 21.55 11.72 1.81
CA SER A 88 21.11 12.60 0.72
C SER A 88 19.60 12.52 0.49
N ASP A 89 19.07 13.47 -0.28
CA ASP A 89 17.67 13.43 -0.70
C ASP A 89 17.43 12.23 -1.63
N PRO A 90 16.28 11.54 -1.52
CA PRO A 90 15.94 10.45 -2.43
C PRO A 90 15.98 10.89 -3.89
N SER A 91 16.63 10.09 -4.74
CA SER A 91 16.78 10.34 -6.17
C SER A 91 15.93 9.37 -7.01
N GLY A 92 16.00 9.53 -8.34
CA GLY A 92 15.34 8.64 -9.30
C GLY A 92 13.82 8.61 -9.10
N PRO A 93 13.19 7.41 -9.01
CA PRO A 93 11.74 7.29 -8.91
C PRO A 93 11.16 7.90 -7.62
N PHE A 94 11.98 8.13 -6.60
CA PHE A 94 11.56 8.72 -5.33
C PHE A 94 11.69 10.25 -5.29
N ALA A 95 12.32 10.89 -6.29
CA ALA A 95 12.71 12.30 -6.23
C ALA A 95 11.53 13.28 -6.07
N ALA A 96 10.34 12.93 -6.58
CA ALA A 96 9.20 13.85 -6.57
C ALA A 96 8.45 13.88 -5.23
N GLN A 97 8.25 12.72 -4.60
CA GLN A 97 7.36 12.57 -3.43
C GLN A 97 7.98 11.81 -2.26
N GLY A 98 9.22 11.32 -2.41
CA GLY A 98 9.90 10.47 -1.42
C GLY A 98 9.31 9.06 -1.30
N HIS A 99 8.27 8.73 -2.05
CA HIS A 99 7.62 7.44 -2.06
C HIS A 99 6.98 7.12 -3.42
N LEU A 100 6.76 5.84 -3.66
CA LEU A 100 5.92 5.31 -4.72
C LEU A 100 4.65 4.71 -4.11
N THR A 101 3.57 4.70 -4.88
CA THR A 101 2.35 3.96 -4.58
C THR A 101 2.31 2.68 -5.41
N LEU A 102 1.40 1.75 -5.06
CA LEU A 102 1.36 0.42 -5.67
C LEU A 102 0.95 0.44 -7.15
N ASP A 103 0.30 1.50 -7.62
CA ASP A 103 -0.04 1.72 -9.03
C ASP A 103 1.18 1.84 -9.95
N ALA A 104 2.33 2.28 -9.43
CA ALA A 104 3.60 2.26 -10.17
C ALA A 104 4.02 0.84 -10.61
N PHE A 105 3.41 -0.20 -10.00
CA PHE A 105 3.64 -1.62 -10.28
C PHE A 105 2.40 -2.31 -10.88
N GLY A 106 1.40 -1.53 -11.32
CA GLY A 106 0.15 -2.06 -11.87
C GLY A 106 -0.89 -2.47 -10.83
N GLY A 107 -0.69 -2.10 -9.56
CA GLY A 107 -1.66 -2.32 -8.49
C GLY A 107 -2.68 -1.18 -8.37
N PRO A 108 -3.57 -1.25 -7.36
CA PRO A 108 -4.51 -0.18 -7.10
C PRO A 108 -3.81 1.07 -6.54
N VAL A 109 -4.32 2.25 -6.91
CA VAL A 109 -3.89 3.54 -6.33
C VAL A 109 -4.23 3.61 -4.84
N ALA A 110 -5.40 3.10 -4.46
CA ALA A 110 -5.87 3.04 -3.08
C ALA A 110 -6.75 1.82 -2.83
N LEU A 111 -6.81 1.39 -1.58
CA LEU A 111 -7.67 0.32 -1.07
C LEU A 111 -8.84 0.94 -0.31
N ILE A 112 -10.03 0.86 -0.89
CA ILE A 112 -11.25 1.37 -0.27
C ILE A 112 -11.70 0.39 0.80
N TYR A 113 -11.94 0.87 2.02
CA TYR A 113 -12.19 -0.02 3.17
C TYR A 113 -13.43 -0.89 3.02
N LEU A 114 -14.49 -0.34 2.43
CA LEU A 114 -15.71 -1.12 2.16
C LEU A 114 -15.46 -2.20 1.12
N ASP A 115 -14.73 -1.88 0.04
CA ASP A 115 -14.42 -2.85 -1.01
C ASP A 115 -13.55 -3.98 -0.45
N VAL A 116 -12.56 -3.68 0.41
CA VAL A 116 -11.73 -4.70 1.08
C VAL A 116 -12.54 -5.66 1.96
N LEU A 117 -13.62 -5.17 2.60
CA LEU A 117 -14.46 -6.02 3.45
C LEU A 117 -15.53 -6.77 2.67
N ASP A 118 -16.13 -6.13 1.69
CA ASP A 118 -17.22 -6.68 0.90
C ASP A 118 -16.68 -7.68 -0.13
N ASP A 119 -15.46 -7.48 -0.64
CA ASP A 119 -14.77 -8.36 -1.58
C ASP A 119 -13.29 -8.54 -1.20
N PRO A 120 -12.93 -9.63 -0.50
CA PRO A 120 -11.55 -9.94 -0.15
C PRO A 120 -10.60 -10.03 -1.35
N ALA A 121 -11.09 -10.33 -2.56
CA ALA A 121 -10.26 -10.42 -3.76
C ALA A 121 -9.60 -9.07 -4.11
N CYS A 122 -10.22 -7.94 -3.73
CA CYS A 122 -9.63 -6.61 -3.87
C CYS A 122 -8.31 -6.48 -3.10
N LEU A 123 -8.28 -7.00 -1.87
CA LEU A 123 -7.06 -6.99 -1.06
C LEU A 123 -6.05 -8.01 -1.60
N GLU A 124 -6.49 -9.22 -1.95
CA GLU A 124 -5.62 -10.27 -2.49
C GLU A 124 -4.87 -9.80 -3.74
N ALA A 125 -5.56 -9.15 -4.69
CA ALA A 125 -4.93 -8.62 -5.90
C ALA A 125 -3.84 -7.58 -5.58
N ALA A 126 -4.09 -6.69 -4.63
CA ALA A 126 -3.08 -5.70 -4.20
C ALA A 126 -1.88 -6.37 -3.52
N LEU A 127 -2.13 -7.35 -2.64
CA LEU A 127 -1.07 -8.10 -1.98
C LEU A 127 -0.24 -8.93 -2.96
N GLN A 128 -0.85 -9.45 -4.03
CA GLN A 128 -0.14 -10.15 -5.10
C GLN A 128 0.83 -9.23 -5.83
N VAL A 129 0.38 -8.03 -6.24
CA VAL A 129 1.26 -7.04 -6.88
C VAL A 129 2.39 -6.62 -5.92
N LEU A 130 2.07 -6.44 -4.64
CA LEU A 130 3.06 -6.11 -3.63
C LEU A 130 4.13 -7.22 -3.52
N ALA A 131 3.69 -8.47 -3.48
CA ALA A 131 4.55 -9.64 -3.30
C ALA A 131 5.41 -9.95 -4.54
N ASP A 132 4.83 -9.89 -5.73
CA ASP A 132 5.46 -10.36 -6.97
C ASP A 132 6.30 -9.29 -7.67
N HIS A 133 5.96 -8.02 -7.45
CA HIS A 133 6.54 -6.92 -8.22
C HIS A 133 7.20 -5.88 -7.32
N ALA A 134 6.41 -5.26 -6.44
CA ALA A 134 6.88 -4.07 -5.73
C ALA A 134 7.98 -4.37 -4.71
N LEU A 135 7.78 -5.33 -3.80
CA LEU A 135 8.80 -5.64 -2.79
C LEU A 135 10.08 -6.26 -3.37
N PRO A 136 10.03 -7.19 -4.34
CA PRO A 136 11.24 -7.67 -5.01
C PRO A 136 12.02 -6.56 -5.68
N TRP A 137 11.35 -5.66 -6.40
CA TRP A 137 11.97 -4.51 -7.02
C TRP A 137 12.61 -3.58 -5.98
N LEU A 138 11.88 -3.26 -4.91
CA LEU A 138 12.33 -2.38 -3.84
C LEU A 138 13.52 -2.96 -3.07
N ALA A 139 13.50 -4.27 -2.79
CA ALA A 139 14.61 -4.98 -2.16
C ALA A 139 15.84 -5.02 -3.09
N GLY A 140 15.65 -5.15 -4.40
CA GLY A 140 16.71 -5.02 -5.40
C GLY A 140 17.33 -3.63 -5.39
N TYR A 141 16.49 -2.59 -5.41
CA TYR A 141 16.90 -1.18 -5.34
C TYR A 141 17.75 -0.89 -4.09
N CYS A 142 17.35 -1.43 -2.94
CA CYS A 142 18.08 -1.28 -1.68
C CYS A 142 19.49 -1.93 -1.70
N ARG A 143 19.68 -2.94 -2.55
CA ARG A 143 20.93 -3.71 -2.65
C ARG A 143 21.91 -3.15 -3.67
N THR A 144 21.45 -2.33 -4.62
CA THR A 144 22.27 -1.72 -5.66
C THR A 144 22.58 -0.27 -5.32
N ALA A 145 23.86 0.10 -5.25
CA ALA A 145 24.23 1.51 -5.13
C ALA A 145 23.76 2.27 -6.39
N HIS A 146 23.09 3.40 -6.18
CA HIS A 146 22.53 4.26 -7.22
C HIS A 146 23.24 5.61 -7.22
#